data_AF-Q0YTX9-F1
#
_entry.id   AF-Q0YTX9-F1
#
_cell.length_a   1.000
_cell.length_b   1.000
_cell.length_c   1.000
_cell.angle_alpha   90.00
_cell.angle_beta   90.00
_cell.angle_gamma   90.00
#
_symmetry.space_group_name_H-M   'P 1'
#
loop_
_entity.id
_entity.type
_entity.pdbx_description
1 polymer ?
#
loop_
_entity_poly.entity_id
_entity_poly.type
_entity_poly.pdbx_seq_one_letter_code
_entity_poly.pdbx_strand_id
1 'polypeptide(L)'
;MHHQLAMSLTGQGTKVLFIENTGVRGPQLKDFGRIVDRVRRRLSSLHGFREIEQNLWTYSPAFLPFPYNAAVKSINVAVISKSIRQWMRVTRFTDPIVISFLPTPLAQGLIEKIAPALTIYYCANHMAGASSATKKLRYWEDLFFKKADLVFAISEAIIERARPFTRSVYSFPAGIDEAKFMVPKEQLVTPDDIKAVKRPVIGYVGAISDVFDQEMVAALADALPDATVVLVGPKYTTTSLLDQKSNIVLLGERSHEQMAAYISSFDVALIPYVVNEFTDSVYSCKLNEYLAMGTAVVATNMREICAYERSYPGVISVASGAEEFIGKVRQTLDNPQFRSAEAVERRKAVARENTWTTRFKGIMTVIDKQLADKALHQPNNWKESLQRYYTRHRSAWLMPLTVLLMLYLVIFHSPLFWFIGDQLVVRHAPLKTDAIVVFSGNGESAYRNDSYQRRALDAVRFYRQGYAPHIFLSSGKEQDLSEVDVIKLYLEDKGVAASAIHILDKYPKSTSENVEMVMQQLRRQGVHSILFLTSPYHGRRALWTWRKQAPDITVLTPAVVDTPPADPQWGATVDQISVIVYEYVAIVYNWFQGRLRIV
;
A
#
# COMPACT_ATOMS: atom_id res chain seq x y z
N MET A 1 14.88 8.44 17.73
CA MET A 1 15.62 9.00 16.58
C MET A 1 14.71 9.76 15.60
N HIS A 2 13.84 9.11 14.81
CA HIS A 2 12.98 9.80 13.82
C HIS A 2 12.20 10.99 14.40
N HIS A 3 11.53 10.77 15.53
CA HIS A 3 10.76 11.79 16.23
C HIS A 3 11.65 12.95 16.70
N GLN A 4 12.77 12.63 17.36
CA GLN A 4 13.73 13.64 17.82
C GLN A 4 14.27 14.50 16.67
N LEU A 5 14.60 13.88 15.52
CA LEU A 5 15.07 14.61 14.35
C LEU A 5 14.00 15.57 13.81
N ALA A 6 12.75 15.11 13.69
CA ALA A 6 11.66 15.94 13.23
C ALA A 6 11.41 17.14 14.18
N MET A 7 11.39 16.88 15.49
CA MET A 7 11.18 17.90 16.51
C MET A 7 12.32 18.92 16.58
N SER A 8 13.58 18.48 16.45
CA SER A 8 14.72 19.39 16.43
C SER A 8 14.74 20.29 15.19
N LEU A 9 14.31 19.78 14.03
CA LEU A 9 14.16 20.58 12.82
C LEU A 9 13.03 21.61 12.93
N THR A 10 11.87 21.20 13.46
CA THR A 10 10.72 22.12 13.62
C THR A 10 10.97 23.18 14.69
N GLY A 11 11.71 22.84 15.76
CA GLY A 11 12.17 23.81 16.76
C GLY A 11 13.04 24.94 16.20
N GLN A 12 13.69 24.73 15.05
CA GLN A 12 14.44 25.75 14.32
C GLN A 12 13.60 26.51 13.27
N GLY A 13 12.28 26.29 13.24
CA GLY A 13 11.37 26.88 12.26
C GLY A 13 11.34 26.17 10.90
N THR A 14 12.00 25.01 10.76
CA THR A 14 12.01 24.26 9.50
C THR A 14 10.70 23.53 9.30
N LYS A 15 10.14 23.60 8.10
CA LYS A 15 8.95 22.81 7.70
C LYS A 15 9.33 21.35 7.49
N VAL A 16 8.60 20.43 8.11
CA VAL A 16 8.85 18.98 8.05
C VAL A 16 7.60 18.23 7.62
N LEU A 17 7.73 17.40 6.58
CA LEU A 17 6.73 16.39 6.22
C LEU A 17 7.25 14.99 6.57
N PHE A 18 6.68 14.39 7.60
CA PHE A 18 6.95 13.00 7.97
C PHE A 18 6.05 12.04 7.17
N ILE A 19 6.65 11.19 6.35
CA ILE A 19 5.91 10.20 5.54
C ILE A 19 5.93 8.85 6.27
N GLU A 20 4.76 8.30 6.57
CA GLU A 20 4.67 7.00 7.23
C GLU A 20 5.29 5.86 6.39
N ASN A 21 5.91 4.91 7.08
CA ASN A 21 6.57 3.75 6.48
C ASN A 21 5.60 2.82 5.73
N THR A 22 5.86 2.51 4.46
CA THR A 22 5.04 1.63 3.61
C THR A 22 5.36 0.13 3.73
N GLY A 23 6.31 -0.23 4.59
CA GLY A 23 6.78 -1.59 4.83
C GLY A 23 7.85 -2.05 3.83
N VAL A 24 8.71 -2.98 4.25
CA VAL A 24 9.77 -3.56 3.40
C VAL A 24 9.40 -4.91 2.77
N ARG A 25 8.23 -5.46 3.12
CA ARG A 25 7.71 -6.74 2.64
C ARG A 25 6.21 -6.67 2.37
N GLY A 26 5.68 -7.67 1.67
CA GLY A 26 4.23 -7.83 1.50
C GLY A 26 3.50 -8.09 2.82
N PRO A 27 2.19 -7.78 2.90
CA PRO A 27 1.38 -7.99 4.09
C PRO A 27 1.19 -9.49 4.37
N GLN A 28 1.19 -9.86 5.66
CA GLN A 28 0.77 -11.18 6.14
C GLN A 28 -0.61 -11.07 6.81
N LEU A 29 -1.29 -12.20 7.06
CA LEU A 29 -2.61 -12.22 7.70
C LEU A 29 -2.64 -11.46 9.04
N LYS A 30 -1.56 -11.53 9.83
CA LYS A 30 -1.39 -10.79 11.08
C LYS A 30 -1.25 -9.27 10.92
N ASP A 31 -0.98 -8.77 9.71
CA ASP A 31 -0.81 -7.35 9.43
C ASP A 31 -2.14 -6.64 9.10
N PHE A 32 -3.28 -7.35 9.05
CA PHE A 32 -4.57 -6.81 8.62
C PHE A 32 -5.08 -5.66 9.52
N GLY A 33 -4.93 -5.78 10.84
CA GLY A 33 -5.30 -4.71 11.78
C GLY A 33 -4.58 -3.39 11.48
N ARG A 34 -3.28 -3.44 11.19
CA ARG A 34 -2.48 -2.25 10.83
C ARG A 34 -2.94 -1.61 9.52
N ILE A 35 -3.43 -2.42 8.56
CA ILE A 35 -3.98 -1.93 7.30
C ILE A 35 -5.29 -1.18 7.56
N VAL A 36 -6.18 -1.74 8.38
CA VAL A 36 -7.45 -1.11 8.78
C VAL A 36 -7.19 0.21 9.51
N ASP A 37 -6.26 0.24 10.47
CA ASP A 37 -5.89 1.46 11.19
C ASP A 37 -5.39 2.55 10.26
N ARG A 38 -4.58 2.16 9.26
CA ARG A 38 -4.05 3.09 8.26
C ARG A 38 -5.16 3.65 7.37
N VAL A 39 -6.12 2.82 6.94
CA VAL A 39 -7.30 3.27 6.19
C VAL A 39 -8.13 4.23 7.04
N ARG A 40 -8.38 3.90 8.31
CA ARG A 40 -9.11 4.77 9.24
C ARG A 40 -8.40 6.12 9.43
N ARG A 41 -7.08 6.12 9.67
CA ARG A 41 -6.27 7.34 9.78
C ARG A 41 -6.35 8.21 8.52
N ARG A 42 -6.33 7.57 7.34
CA ARG A 42 -6.48 8.26 6.07
C ARG A 42 -7.86 8.91 5.94
N LEU A 43 -8.94 8.18 6.25
CA LEU A 43 -10.31 8.70 6.19
C LEU A 43 -10.54 9.85 7.18
N SER A 44 -9.87 9.84 8.34
CA SER A 44 -9.93 10.93 9.32
C SER A 44 -9.02 12.12 9.01
N SER A 45 -8.38 12.15 7.84
CA SER A 45 -7.37 13.17 7.48
C SER A 45 -7.65 13.77 6.11
N LEU A 46 -7.11 14.95 5.83
CA LEU A 46 -7.23 15.61 4.53
C LEU A 46 -6.35 14.88 3.51
N HIS A 47 -6.93 13.89 2.82
CA HIS A 47 -6.26 13.07 1.80
C HIS A 47 -5.02 12.29 2.32
N GLY A 48 -4.95 12.01 3.62
CA GLY A 48 -3.79 11.38 4.26
C GLY A 48 -2.86 12.35 4.98
N PHE A 49 -3.06 13.66 4.85
CA PHE A 49 -2.23 14.68 5.51
C PHE A 49 -2.86 15.17 6.81
N ARG A 50 -2.02 15.32 7.85
CA ARG A 50 -2.41 15.87 9.14
C ARG A 50 -1.28 16.73 9.70
N GLU A 51 -1.60 17.94 10.15
CA GLU A 51 -0.70 18.75 10.95
C GLU A 51 -0.73 18.26 12.39
N ILE A 52 0.44 17.94 12.93
CA ILE A 52 0.59 17.48 14.32
C ILE A 52 0.87 18.68 15.21
N GLU A 53 1.81 19.52 14.78
CA GLU A 53 2.23 20.75 15.42
C GLU A 53 2.64 21.76 14.34
N GLN A 54 2.87 23.02 14.73
CA GLN A 54 3.29 24.06 13.80
C GLN A 54 4.53 23.62 13.02
N ASN A 55 4.46 23.70 11.69
CA ASN A 55 5.51 23.29 10.76
C ASN A 55 5.81 21.77 10.73
N LEU A 56 5.04 20.91 11.39
CA LEU A 56 5.18 19.45 11.37
C LEU A 56 3.91 18.77 10.84
N TRP A 57 4.02 18.22 9.63
CA TRP A 57 2.94 17.44 9.01
C TRP A 57 3.30 15.96 8.95
N THR A 58 2.28 15.12 9.05
CA THR A 58 2.37 13.68 8.80
C THR A 58 1.58 13.33 7.55
N TYR A 59 2.11 12.41 6.75
CA TYR A 59 1.44 11.88 5.56
C TYR A 59 1.35 10.36 5.63
N SER A 60 0.11 9.86 5.62
CA SER A 60 -0.24 8.45 5.55
C SER A 60 -0.64 8.06 4.12
N PRO A 61 0.29 7.57 3.28
CA PRO A 61 -0.02 7.24 1.89
C PRO A 61 -0.96 6.04 1.79
N ALA A 62 -1.90 6.10 0.85
CA ALA A 62 -2.53 4.90 0.31
C ALA A 62 -1.59 4.26 -0.71
N PHE A 63 -1.38 2.95 -0.60
CA PHE A 63 -0.52 2.21 -1.51
C PHE A 63 -1.03 0.78 -1.68
N LEU A 64 -0.75 0.21 -2.84
CA LEU A 64 -0.97 -1.19 -3.15
C LEU A 64 0.16 -2.05 -2.55
N PRO A 65 -0.14 -3.22 -1.97
CA PRO A 65 0.86 -4.13 -1.40
C PRO A 65 1.81 -4.68 -2.49
N PHE A 66 2.84 -5.44 -2.09
CA PHE A 66 3.87 -6.04 -2.97
C PHE A 66 4.90 -5.03 -3.50
N PRO A 67 5.78 -4.51 -2.62
CA PRO A 67 6.69 -3.40 -2.93
C PRO A 67 7.73 -3.69 -4.02
N TYR A 68 7.95 -4.97 -4.39
CA TYR A 68 8.95 -5.38 -5.38
C TYR A 68 8.36 -5.67 -6.76
N ASN A 69 7.03 -5.59 -6.96
CA ASN A 69 6.42 -5.72 -8.29
C ASN A 69 6.55 -4.38 -9.03
N ALA A 70 7.06 -4.41 -10.27
CA ALA A 70 7.36 -3.21 -11.05
C ALA A 70 6.11 -2.37 -11.41
N ALA A 71 4.99 -3.02 -11.72
CA ALA A 71 3.73 -2.34 -12.04
C ALA A 71 3.13 -1.68 -10.79
N VAL A 72 3.07 -2.42 -9.67
CA VAL A 72 2.59 -1.90 -8.39
C VAL A 72 3.48 -0.74 -7.90
N LYS A 73 4.80 -0.90 -7.97
CA LYS A 73 5.76 0.17 -7.66
C LYS A 73 5.45 1.43 -8.47
N SER A 74 5.24 1.29 -9.77
CA SER A 74 4.98 2.43 -10.68
C SER A 74 3.67 3.15 -10.33
N ILE A 75 2.61 2.40 -10.05
CA ILE A 75 1.32 2.95 -9.59
C ILE A 75 1.49 3.70 -8.27
N ASN A 76 2.11 3.07 -7.27
CA ASN A 76 2.36 3.67 -5.96
C ASN A 76 3.18 4.96 -6.09
N VAL A 77 4.28 4.93 -6.84
CA VAL A 77 5.12 6.11 -7.09
C VAL A 77 4.31 7.23 -7.75
N ALA A 78 3.47 6.92 -8.75
CA ALA A 78 2.65 7.91 -9.44
C ALA A 78 1.63 8.59 -8.50
N VAL A 79 0.85 7.79 -7.77
CA VAL A 79 -0.22 8.28 -6.87
C VAL A 79 0.34 9.05 -5.69
N ILE A 80 1.36 8.50 -5.02
CA ILE A 80 1.94 9.08 -3.82
C ILE A 80 2.71 10.36 -4.17
N SER A 81 3.54 10.34 -5.24
CA SER A 81 4.27 11.55 -5.65
C SER A 81 3.34 12.67 -6.12
N LYS A 82 2.18 12.37 -6.73
CA LYS A 82 1.16 13.38 -7.06
C LYS A 82 0.64 14.07 -5.80
N SER A 83 0.33 13.29 -4.77
CA SER A 83 -0.18 13.79 -3.49
C SER A 83 0.86 14.67 -2.79
N ILE A 84 2.12 14.21 -2.72
CA ILE A 84 3.23 14.99 -2.15
C ILE A 84 3.43 16.31 -2.93
N ARG A 85 3.43 16.27 -4.28
CA ARG A 85 3.58 17.48 -5.11
C ARG A 85 2.43 18.47 -4.94
N GLN A 86 1.21 18.01 -4.69
CA GLN A 86 0.08 18.89 -4.41
C GLN A 86 0.25 19.55 -3.04
N TRP A 87 0.60 18.77 -2.03
CA TRP A 87 0.90 19.29 -0.70
C TRP A 87 2.01 20.33 -0.73
N MET A 88 3.15 20.02 -1.37
CA MET A 88 4.28 20.95 -1.51
C MET A 88 3.89 22.28 -2.17
N ARG A 89 2.97 22.25 -3.15
CA ARG A 89 2.48 23.48 -3.80
C ARG A 89 1.63 24.32 -2.86
N VAL A 90 0.72 23.69 -2.12
CA VAL A 90 -0.16 24.39 -1.17
C VAL A 90 0.62 24.97 0.01
N THR A 91 1.64 24.26 0.50
CA THR A 91 2.45 24.69 1.65
C THR A 91 3.66 25.55 1.28
N ARG A 92 3.84 25.84 -0.02
CA ARG A 92 5.01 26.53 -0.59
C ARG A 92 6.33 25.89 -0.13
N PHE A 93 6.38 24.55 -0.20
CA PHE A 93 7.55 23.75 0.14
C PHE A 93 8.45 23.61 -1.10
N THR A 94 9.42 24.51 -1.23
CA THR A 94 10.39 24.53 -2.33
C THR A 94 11.68 23.82 -1.94
N ASP A 95 12.39 23.27 -2.93
CA ASP A 95 13.73 22.66 -2.78
C ASP A 95 13.89 21.71 -1.59
N PRO A 96 13.10 20.62 -1.53
CA PRO A 96 13.07 19.77 -0.37
C PRO A 96 14.40 19.03 -0.17
N ILE A 97 14.76 18.83 1.09
CA ILE A 97 15.72 17.82 1.52
C ILE A 97 14.91 16.55 1.83
N VAL A 98 15.31 15.40 1.27
CA VAL A 98 14.67 14.13 1.55
C VAL A 98 15.59 13.25 2.36
N ILE A 99 15.17 12.91 3.58
CA ILE A 99 15.85 11.96 4.47
C ILE A 99 15.09 10.64 4.42
N SER A 100 15.70 9.61 3.84
CA SER A 100 15.12 8.27 3.80
C SER A 100 15.77 7.39 4.87
N PHE A 101 14.94 6.80 5.73
CA PHE A 101 15.36 5.78 6.69
C PHE A 101 15.19 4.35 6.18
N LEU A 102 14.61 4.20 4.98
CA LEU A 102 14.23 2.90 4.43
C LEU A 102 14.72 2.79 2.98
N PRO A 103 15.56 1.80 2.67
CA PRO A 103 16.11 1.66 1.33
C PRO A 103 15.15 0.95 0.37
N THR A 104 13.87 1.35 0.32
CA THR A 104 12.86 0.65 -0.48
C THR A 104 12.83 1.13 -1.94
N PRO A 105 12.43 0.25 -2.90
CA PRO A 105 12.18 0.66 -4.27
C PRO A 105 11.18 1.82 -4.40
N LEU A 106 10.17 1.85 -3.53
CA LEU A 106 9.18 2.93 -3.49
C LEU A 106 9.83 4.24 -3.06
N ALA A 107 10.61 4.25 -1.97
CA ALA A 107 11.32 5.45 -1.51
C ALA A 107 12.23 6.02 -2.59
N GLN A 108 12.99 5.18 -3.31
CA GLN A 108 13.81 5.65 -4.43
C GLN A 108 12.98 6.26 -5.55
N GLY A 109 11.89 5.59 -5.96
CA GLY A 109 11.01 6.12 -7.00
C GLY A 109 10.34 7.43 -6.60
N LEU A 110 10.03 7.62 -5.32
CA LEU A 110 9.51 8.89 -4.80
C LEU A 110 10.59 9.99 -4.82
N ILE A 111 11.82 9.70 -4.37
CA ILE A 111 12.95 10.64 -4.42
C ILE A 111 13.17 11.12 -5.86
N GLU A 112 13.21 10.21 -6.83
CA GLU A 112 13.37 10.55 -8.25
C GLU A 112 12.23 11.45 -8.77
N LYS A 113 10.99 11.26 -8.28
CA LYS A 113 9.83 12.07 -8.67
C LYS A 113 9.70 13.40 -7.93
N ILE A 114 10.24 13.48 -6.72
CA ILE A 114 10.29 14.71 -5.92
C ILE A 114 11.39 15.63 -6.45
N ALA A 115 12.50 15.05 -6.93
CA ALA A 115 13.70 15.74 -7.38
C ALA A 115 14.23 16.72 -6.31
N PRO A 116 14.66 16.20 -5.13
CA PRO A 116 15.09 17.03 -4.01
C PRO A 116 16.39 17.77 -4.28
N ALA A 117 16.63 18.84 -3.53
CA ALA A 117 17.91 19.54 -3.52
C ALA A 117 19.03 18.67 -2.92
N LEU A 118 18.67 17.86 -1.92
CA LEU A 118 19.57 16.94 -1.24
C LEU A 118 18.85 15.65 -0.85
N THR A 119 19.47 14.52 -1.14
CA THR A 119 19.01 13.18 -0.74
C THR A 119 19.95 12.62 0.30
N ILE A 120 19.39 12.26 1.45
CA ILE A 120 20.12 11.67 2.58
C ILE A 120 19.58 10.26 2.83
N TYR A 121 20.46 9.28 2.86
CA TYR A 121 20.12 7.94 3.37
C TYR A 121 20.59 7.81 4.82
N TYR A 122 19.64 7.71 5.75
CA TYR A 122 19.93 7.52 7.18
C TYR A 122 19.73 6.05 7.54
N CYS A 123 20.81 5.28 7.48
CA CYS A 123 20.83 3.87 7.78
C CYS A 123 20.87 3.65 9.30
N ALA A 124 19.68 3.55 9.89
CA ALA A 124 19.50 3.43 11.35
C ALA A 124 19.51 1.99 11.87
N ASN A 125 19.61 0.97 11.01
CA ASN A 125 19.70 -0.45 11.36
C ASN A 125 20.33 -1.22 10.19
N HIS A 126 20.94 -2.36 10.45
CA HIS A 126 21.38 -3.28 9.39
C HIS A 126 20.19 -3.96 8.69
N MET A 127 19.52 -3.22 7.82
CA MET A 127 18.24 -3.61 7.23
C MET A 127 18.34 -4.81 6.29
N ALA A 128 19.47 -4.98 5.60
CA ALA A 128 19.68 -6.08 4.67
C ALA A 128 19.99 -7.42 5.37
N GLY A 129 20.62 -7.41 6.56
CA GLY A 129 21.01 -8.62 7.30
C GLY A 129 20.00 -9.12 8.33
N ALA A 130 18.94 -8.35 8.63
CA ALA A 130 18.00 -8.70 9.70
C ALA A 130 17.11 -9.94 9.44
N SER A 131 16.95 -10.40 8.19
CA SER A 131 16.17 -11.62 7.88
C SER A 131 16.40 -12.18 6.47
N SER A 132 15.99 -13.42 6.22
CA SER A 132 15.98 -14.01 4.86
C SER A 132 15.03 -13.26 3.89
N ALA A 133 13.96 -12.66 4.41
CA ALA A 133 12.98 -11.87 3.65
C ALA A 133 13.55 -10.53 3.12
N THR A 134 14.67 -10.04 3.66
CA THR A 134 15.31 -8.77 3.29
C THR A 134 16.46 -8.93 2.29
N LYS A 135 16.73 -10.12 1.76
CA LYS A 135 17.75 -10.32 0.70
C LYS A 135 17.50 -9.43 -0.53
N LYS A 136 16.24 -9.26 -0.93
CA LYS A 136 15.86 -8.35 -2.02
C LYS A 136 16.12 -6.88 -1.71
N LEU A 137 16.17 -6.50 -0.43
CA LEU A 137 16.43 -5.14 0.02
C LEU A 137 17.91 -4.75 -0.15
N ARG A 138 18.84 -5.72 -0.08
CA ARG A 138 20.28 -5.49 -0.25
C ARG A 138 20.60 -4.73 -1.54
N TYR A 139 20.05 -5.17 -2.66
CA TYR A 139 20.21 -4.47 -3.95
C TYR A 139 19.76 -3.01 -3.90
N TRP A 140 18.60 -2.74 -3.27
CA TRP A 140 18.07 -1.38 -3.18
C TRP A 140 18.84 -0.53 -2.18
N GLU A 141 19.39 -1.13 -1.13
CA GLU A 141 20.28 -0.44 -0.19
C GLU A 141 21.61 -0.06 -0.85
N ASP A 142 22.25 -0.98 -1.57
CA ASP A 142 23.47 -0.70 -2.32
C ASP A 142 23.23 0.43 -3.35
N LEU A 143 22.05 0.44 -3.99
CA LEU A 143 21.66 1.50 -4.90
C LEU A 143 21.39 2.84 -4.18
N PHE A 144 20.91 2.82 -2.93
CA PHE A 144 20.77 4.01 -2.09
C PHE A 144 22.13 4.58 -1.70
N PHE A 145 23.08 3.73 -1.27
CA PHE A 145 24.44 4.19 -0.97
C PHE A 145 25.11 4.86 -2.17
N LYS A 146 24.86 4.36 -3.38
CA LYS A 146 25.39 4.96 -4.63
C LYS A 146 24.71 6.28 -5.02
N LYS A 147 23.40 6.42 -4.78
CA LYS A 147 22.60 7.55 -5.29
C LYS A 147 22.38 8.68 -4.29
N ALA A 148 22.49 8.42 -2.99
CA ALA A 148 22.34 9.44 -1.98
C ALA A 148 23.52 10.42 -2.00
N ASP A 149 23.24 11.69 -1.74
CA ASP A 149 24.28 12.72 -1.62
C ASP A 149 25.05 12.57 -0.31
N LEU A 150 24.35 12.18 0.76
CA LEU A 150 24.89 11.90 2.08
C LEU A 150 24.37 10.57 2.61
N VAL A 151 25.23 9.83 3.29
CA VAL A 151 24.87 8.63 4.04
C VAL A 151 25.16 8.87 5.51
N PHE A 152 24.15 8.76 6.36
CA PHE A 152 24.30 8.76 7.81
C PHE A 152 24.14 7.34 8.32
N ALA A 153 25.10 6.90 9.12
CA ALA A 153 25.16 5.54 9.65
C ALA A 153 25.24 5.57 11.18
N ILE A 154 24.62 4.60 11.83
CA ILE A 154 24.62 4.50 13.29
C ILE A 154 25.73 3.61 13.85
N SER A 155 26.47 2.92 13.00
CA SER A 155 27.48 1.93 13.41
C SER A 155 28.60 1.87 12.37
N GLU A 156 29.83 1.63 12.80
CA GLU A 156 30.99 1.38 11.95
C GLU A 156 30.75 0.25 10.94
N ALA A 157 30.06 -0.83 11.34
CA ALA A 157 29.71 -1.91 10.41
C ALA A 157 28.91 -1.42 9.18
N ILE A 158 28.00 -0.46 9.37
CA ILE A 158 27.23 0.16 8.29
C ILE A 158 28.12 1.13 7.49
N ILE A 159 29.01 1.87 8.16
CA ILE A 159 29.98 2.76 7.49
C ILE A 159 30.86 1.95 6.55
N GLU A 160 31.46 0.86 7.03
CA GLU A 160 32.27 -0.06 6.22
C GLU A 160 31.49 -0.62 5.03
N ARG A 161 30.21 -0.99 5.22
CA ARG A 161 29.32 -1.44 4.13
C ARG A 161 29.04 -0.34 3.10
N ALA A 162 28.98 0.93 3.52
CA ALA A 162 28.70 2.08 2.66
C ALA A 162 29.93 2.63 1.92
N ARG A 163 31.13 2.54 2.52
CA ARG A 163 32.40 3.08 1.98
C ARG A 163 32.70 2.67 0.52
N PRO A 164 32.45 1.42 0.08
CA PRO A 164 32.66 1.03 -1.32
C PRO A 164 31.77 1.79 -2.33
N PHE A 165 30.67 2.38 -1.87
CA PHE A 165 29.68 3.03 -2.72
C PHE A 165 29.75 4.56 -2.69
N THR A 166 30.19 5.14 -1.57
CA THR A 166 30.27 6.59 -1.41
C THR A 166 31.37 7.01 -0.43
N ARG A 167 31.92 8.21 -0.66
CA ARG A 167 32.84 8.88 0.27
C ARG A 167 32.13 9.78 1.28
N SER A 168 30.86 10.12 1.02
CA SER A 168 30.05 11.02 1.84
C SER A 168 29.26 10.26 2.91
N VAL A 169 29.98 9.45 3.70
CA VAL A 169 29.41 8.67 4.81
C VAL A 169 29.86 9.23 6.16
N TYR A 170 28.91 9.43 7.07
CA TYR A 170 29.14 10.05 8.38
C TYR A 170 28.49 9.23 9.50
N SER A 171 29.18 9.17 10.64
CA SER A 171 28.69 8.50 11.84
C SER A 171 27.79 9.43 12.65
N PHE A 172 26.51 9.10 12.73
CA PHE A 172 25.53 9.78 13.58
C PHE A 172 24.67 8.74 14.30
N PRO A 173 25.20 8.09 15.34
CA PRO A 173 24.42 7.15 16.14
C PRO A 173 23.42 7.88 17.05
N ALA A 174 22.58 7.09 17.73
CA ALA A 174 21.56 7.63 18.63
C ALA A 174 22.18 8.48 19.75
N GLY A 175 21.63 9.69 19.96
CA GLY A 175 22.03 10.55 21.05
C GLY A 175 21.31 10.25 22.38
N ILE A 176 21.77 10.88 23.45
CA ILE A 176 21.14 10.84 24.78
C ILE A 176 20.20 12.02 25.02
N ASP A 177 19.13 11.79 25.77
CA ASP A 177 18.18 12.81 26.22
C ASP A 177 18.72 13.50 27.49
N GLU A 178 19.27 14.70 27.32
CA GLU A 178 19.95 15.48 28.36
C GLU A 178 19.05 15.74 29.56
N ALA A 179 17.80 16.13 29.29
CA ALA A 179 16.83 16.47 30.34
C ALA A 179 16.50 15.28 31.25
N LYS A 180 16.72 14.04 30.78
CA LYS A 180 16.41 12.81 31.53
C LYS A 180 17.63 12.21 32.23
N PHE A 181 18.78 12.18 31.55
CA PHE A 181 19.94 11.42 32.03
C PHE A 181 21.12 12.29 32.48
N MET A 182 21.07 13.61 32.29
CA MET A 182 22.10 14.53 32.79
C MET A 182 21.61 15.33 34.00
N VAL A 183 20.84 14.65 34.86
CA VAL A 183 20.33 15.23 36.11
C VAL A 183 21.24 14.87 37.30
N PRO A 184 21.40 15.76 38.29
CA PRO A 184 22.12 15.45 39.53
C PRO A 184 21.49 14.26 40.26
N LYS A 185 22.33 13.40 40.85
CA LYS A 185 21.87 12.16 41.51
C LYS A 185 20.97 12.47 42.71
N GLU A 186 21.19 13.60 43.36
CA GLU A 186 20.45 14.10 44.52
C GLU A 186 18.99 14.44 44.18
N GLN A 187 18.70 14.70 42.90
CA GLN A 187 17.35 14.98 42.41
C GLN A 187 16.58 13.71 42.02
N LEU A 188 17.25 12.56 41.99
CA LEU A 188 16.64 11.29 41.62
C LEU A 188 16.11 10.58 42.86
N VAL A 189 14.83 10.23 42.84
CA VAL A 189 14.23 9.37 43.86
C VAL A 189 14.50 7.92 43.50
N THR A 190 15.29 7.22 44.32
CA THR A 190 15.55 5.78 44.16
C THR A 190 14.25 4.99 44.33
N PRO A 191 13.82 4.19 43.34
CA PRO A 191 12.62 3.35 43.45
C PRO A 191 12.73 2.32 44.59
N ASP A 192 11.59 2.03 45.24
CA ASP A 192 11.58 1.15 46.44
C ASP A 192 12.00 -0.29 46.14
N ASP A 193 11.66 -0.80 44.95
CA ASP A 193 11.96 -2.17 44.53
C ASP A 193 13.46 -2.42 44.32
N ILE A 194 14.24 -1.42 43.88
CA ILE A 194 15.71 -1.50 43.82
C ILE A 194 16.37 -1.09 45.14
N LYS A 195 15.73 -0.20 45.93
CA LYS A 195 16.24 0.22 47.24
C LYS A 195 16.35 -0.95 48.22
N ALA A 196 15.45 -1.93 48.11
CA ALA A 196 15.45 -3.14 48.94
C ALA A 196 16.54 -4.17 48.57
N VAL A 197 17.26 -3.98 47.46
CA VAL A 197 18.21 -4.97 46.93
C VAL A 197 19.56 -4.93 47.68
N LYS A 198 20.11 -6.11 48.00
CA LYS A 198 21.45 -6.25 48.62
C LYS A 198 22.54 -5.73 47.68
N ARG A 199 23.42 -4.87 48.20
CA ARG A 199 24.61 -4.37 47.48
C ARG A 199 25.77 -5.38 47.55
N PRO A 200 26.70 -5.37 46.56
CA PRO A 200 26.72 -4.49 45.39
C PRO A 200 25.69 -4.87 44.32
N VAL A 201 25.23 -3.87 43.56
CA VAL A 201 24.23 -4.02 42.51
C VAL A 201 24.88 -4.01 41.13
N ILE A 202 24.76 -5.13 40.42
CA ILE A 202 25.14 -5.26 39.02
C ILE A 202 23.87 -5.11 38.18
N GLY A 203 23.76 -4.05 37.40
CA GLY A 203 22.50 -3.67 36.76
C GLY A 203 22.47 -3.82 35.25
N TYR A 204 21.30 -4.13 34.72
CA TYR A 204 20.99 -4.04 33.28
C TYR A 204 19.62 -3.38 33.11
N VAL A 205 19.55 -2.37 32.23
CA VAL A 205 18.29 -1.78 31.76
C VAL A 205 18.09 -2.18 30.31
N GLY A 206 16.99 -2.81 29.97
CA GLY A 206 16.66 -3.20 28.60
C GLY A 206 15.73 -4.40 28.50
N ALA A 207 15.25 -4.64 27.28
CA ALA A 207 14.46 -5.83 26.99
C ALA A 207 15.32 -7.10 27.08
N ILE A 208 14.82 -8.11 27.78
CA ILE A 208 15.40 -9.45 27.82
C ILE A 208 14.85 -10.20 26.61
N SER A 209 15.64 -10.26 25.55
CA SER A 209 15.31 -10.93 24.28
C SER A 209 16.48 -11.79 23.81
N ASP A 210 16.40 -12.37 22.61
CA ASP A 210 17.40 -13.31 22.09
C ASP A 210 18.81 -12.71 21.90
N VAL A 211 18.96 -11.38 21.96
CA VAL A 211 20.28 -10.71 21.94
C VAL A 211 20.91 -10.60 23.32
N PHE A 212 20.15 -10.78 24.40
CA PHE A 212 20.63 -10.74 25.78
C PHE A 212 21.21 -12.11 26.17
N ASP A 213 22.47 -12.13 26.58
CA ASP A 213 23.20 -13.35 26.91
C ASP A 213 22.85 -13.82 28.33
N GLN A 214 21.77 -14.60 28.42
CA GLN A 214 21.30 -15.15 29.70
C GLN A 214 22.30 -16.11 30.33
N GLU A 215 23.05 -16.87 29.52
CA GLU A 215 24.03 -17.84 30.01
C GLU A 215 25.21 -17.14 30.68
N MET A 216 25.75 -16.09 30.05
CA MET A 216 26.80 -15.28 30.63
C MET A 216 26.35 -14.57 31.92
N VAL A 217 25.12 -14.06 31.96
CA VAL A 217 24.58 -13.41 33.16
C VAL A 217 24.30 -14.41 34.29
N ALA A 218 23.83 -15.62 33.97
CA ALA A 218 23.67 -16.70 34.94
C ALA A 218 25.02 -17.15 35.51
N ALA A 219 26.05 -17.30 34.67
CA ALA A 219 27.41 -17.63 35.10
C ALA A 219 28.02 -16.51 35.96
N LEU A 220 27.73 -15.25 35.64
CA LEU A 220 28.13 -14.10 36.46
C LEU A 220 27.49 -14.15 37.86
N ALA A 221 26.20 -14.48 37.92
CA ALA A 221 25.49 -14.61 39.19
C ALA A 221 26.07 -15.74 40.05
N ASP A 222 26.42 -16.88 39.46
CA ASP A 222 27.09 -17.99 40.16
C ASP A 222 28.48 -17.60 40.68
N ALA A 223 29.24 -16.84 39.88
CA ALA A 223 30.61 -16.46 40.22
C ALA A 223 30.71 -15.30 41.24
N LEU A 224 29.60 -14.60 41.51
CA LEU A 224 29.51 -13.47 42.43
C LEU A 224 28.24 -13.58 43.32
N PRO A 225 28.15 -14.58 44.20
CA PRO A 225 26.95 -14.85 44.99
C PRO A 225 26.59 -13.73 45.98
N ASP A 226 27.58 -12.90 46.36
CA ASP A 226 27.37 -11.78 47.27
C ASP A 226 26.85 -10.50 46.60
N ALA A 227 26.95 -10.42 45.27
CA ALA A 227 26.40 -9.32 44.49
C ALA A 227 24.98 -9.67 44.01
N THR A 228 24.14 -8.66 43.86
CA THR A 228 22.81 -8.85 43.25
C THR A 228 22.81 -8.34 41.81
N VAL A 229 22.39 -9.20 40.88
CA VAL A 229 22.15 -8.82 39.48
C VAL A 229 20.71 -8.34 39.33
N VAL A 230 20.51 -7.08 38.94
CA VAL A 230 19.19 -6.47 38.77
C VAL A 230 18.91 -6.24 37.29
N LEU A 231 17.82 -6.81 36.79
CA LEU A 231 17.41 -6.75 35.39
C LEU A 231 16.09 -5.98 35.27
N VAL A 232 16.14 -4.82 34.61
CA VAL A 232 15.01 -3.88 34.47
C VAL A 232 14.57 -3.81 33.01
N GLY A 233 13.39 -4.35 32.71
CA GLY A 233 12.78 -4.28 31.39
C GLY A 233 11.87 -5.46 31.05
N PRO A 234 11.18 -5.40 29.90
CA PRO A 234 10.23 -6.43 29.48
C PRO A 234 10.94 -7.75 29.10
N LYS A 235 10.25 -8.87 29.35
CA LYS A 235 10.67 -10.22 28.94
C LYS A 235 10.05 -10.55 27.58
N TYR A 236 10.87 -10.78 26.55
CA TYR A 236 10.43 -11.23 25.22
C TYR A 236 10.85 -12.67 24.90
N THR A 237 11.63 -13.29 25.78
CA THR A 237 12.05 -14.69 25.70
C THR A 237 11.93 -15.35 27.07
N THR A 238 12.01 -16.67 27.12
CA THR A 238 11.94 -17.43 28.38
C THR A 238 13.13 -17.08 29.28
N THR A 239 12.87 -16.82 30.56
CA THR A 239 13.89 -16.45 31.56
C THR A 239 14.19 -17.53 32.59
N SER A 240 13.80 -18.78 32.33
CA SER A 240 13.88 -19.89 33.29
C SER A 240 15.28 -20.11 33.85
N LEU A 241 16.33 -19.83 33.08
CA LEU A 241 17.72 -19.90 33.55
C LEU A 241 18.04 -18.84 34.62
N LEU A 242 17.51 -17.62 34.43
CA LEU A 242 17.72 -16.49 35.33
C LEU A 242 16.83 -16.61 36.58
N ASP A 243 15.59 -17.08 36.41
CA ASP A 243 14.62 -17.24 37.51
C ASP A 243 15.09 -18.28 38.55
N GLN A 244 16.03 -19.17 38.20
CA GLN A 244 16.62 -20.16 39.10
C GLN A 244 17.74 -19.61 40.00
N LYS A 245 18.24 -18.40 39.74
CA LYS A 245 19.37 -17.81 40.49
C LYS A 245 18.87 -16.95 41.64
N SER A 246 19.31 -17.26 42.87
CA SER A 246 18.85 -16.57 44.08
C SER A 246 19.31 -15.11 44.20
N ASN A 247 20.36 -14.72 43.48
CA ASN A 247 20.91 -13.37 43.44
C ASN A 247 20.63 -12.63 42.12
N ILE A 248 19.65 -13.09 41.33
CA ILE A 248 19.12 -12.34 40.19
C ILE A 248 17.72 -11.82 40.54
N VAL A 249 17.50 -10.51 40.34
CA VAL A 249 16.21 -9.85 40.56
C VAL A 249 15.69 -9.31 39.22
N LEU A 250 14.59 -9.89 38.76
CA LEU A 250 13.89 -9.49 37.54
C LEU A 250 12.77 -8.51 37.91
N LEU A 251 13.00 -7.21 37.73
CA LEU A 251 12.01 -6.19 38.07
C LEU A 251 10.89 -6.07 37.03
N GLY A 252 11.14 -6.48 35.79
CA GLY A 252 10.17 -6.36 34.69
C GLY A 252 10.14 -4.96 34.09
N GLU A 253 9.12 -4.68 33.27
CA GLU A 253 8.99 -3.40 32.56
C GLU A 253 8.76 -2.24 33.54
N ARG A 254 9.45 -1.12 33.28
CA ARG A 254 9.36 0.13 34.05
C ARG A 254 9.27 1.30 33.08
N SER A 255 8.69 2.41 33.54
CA SER A 255 8.60 3.63 32.73
C SER A 255 10.01 4.11 32.36
N HIS A 256 10.18 4.52 31.10
CA HIS A 256 11.43 5.10 30.63
C HIS A 256 11.85 6.34 31.46
N GLU A 257 10.90 7.05 32.07
CA GLU A 257 11.16 8.22 32.92
C GLU A 257 11.93 7.86 34.21
N GLN A 258 11.82 6.62 34.68
CA GLN A 258 12.49 6.16 35.90
C GLN A 258 13.90 5.62 35.64
N MET A 259 14.32 5.48 34.37
CA MET A 259 15.55 4.75 34.01
C MET A 259 16.81 5.37 34.63
N ALA A 260 16.91 6.69 34.68
CA ALA A 260 18.01 7.38 35.33
C ALA A 260 18.14 7.00 36.82
N ALA A 261 17.02 6.84 37.53
CA ALA A 261 17.01 6.47 38.95
C ALA A 261 17.41 5.01 39.21
N TYR A 262 17.04 4.09 38.31
CA TYR A 262 17.55 2.71 38.37
C TYR A 262 19.05 2.66 38.08
N ILE A 263 19.51 3.32 37.00
CA ILE A 263 20.92 3.32 36.60
C ILE A 263 21.82 3.94 37.67
N SER A 264 21.36 4.99 38.36
CA SER A 264 22.12 5.63 39.44
C SER A 264 22.31 4.76 40.68
N SER A 265 21.54 3.67 40.79
CA SER A 265 21.60 2.71 41.88
C SER A 265 22.61 1.59 41.65
N PHE A 266 23.05 1.39 40.39
CA PHE A 266 23.99 0.35 40.00
C PHE A 266 25.42 0.69 40.43
N ASP A 267 26.16 -0.31 40.90
CA ASP A 267 27.61 -0.23 41.07
C ASP A 267 28.35 -0.50 39.75
N VAL A 268 27.82 -1.43 38.95
CA VAL A 268 28.30 -1.76 37.60
C VAL A 268 27.09 -1.97 36.70
N ALA A 269 27.10 -1.35 35.52
CA ALA A 269 26.10 -1.56 34.48
C ALA A 269 26.61 -2.54 33.42
N LEU A 270 25.74 -3.41 32.94
CA LEU A 270 26.06 -4.45 31.96
C LEU A 270 25.53 -4.12 30.57
N ILE A 271 26.30 -4.50 29.54
CA ILE A 271 25.82 -4.71 28.18
C ILE A 271 26.18 -6.15 27.76
N PRO A 272 25.43 -7.15 28.23
CA PRO A 272 25.77 -8.56 28.06
C PRO A 272 25.10 -9.11 26.81
N TYR A 273 25.54 -8.68 25.63
CA TYR A 273 24.92 -9.12 24.38
C TYR A 273 25.62 -10.34 23.78
N VAL A 274 24.84 -11.26 23.24
CA VAL A 274 25.35 -12.37 22.44
C VAL A 274 26.06 -11.79 21.22
N VAL A 275 27.34 -12.11 21.02
CA VAL A 275 28.16 -11.53 19.95
C VAL A 275 27.97 -12.33 18.65
N ASN A 276 27.43 -11.69 17.62
CA ASN A 276 27.18 -12.27 16.30
C ASN A 276 27.11 -11.16 15.22
N GLU A 277 26.93 -11.52 13.95
CA GLU A 277 26.87 -10.55 12.83
C GLU A 277 25.79 -9.48 13.03
N PHE A 278 24.66 -9.82 13.64
CA PHE A 278 23.59 -8.86 13.89
C PHE A 278 23.97 -7.87 14.99
N THR A 279 24.39 -8.35 16.16
CA THR A 279 24.74 -7.49 17.31
C THR A 279 26.00 -6.67 17.08
N ASP A 280 26.92 -7.14 16.21
CA ASP A 280 28.07 -6.37 15.74
C ASP A 280 27.70 -5.11 14.93
N SER A 281 26.47 -5.03 14.41
CA SER A 281 25.94 -3.85 13.72
C SER A 281 25.08 -2.95 14.60
N VAL A 282 24.94 -3.28 15.89
CA VAL A 282 24.06 -2.56 16.82
C VAL A 282 24.83 -1.51 17.60
N TYR A 283 24.35 -0.27 17.52
CA TYR A 283 24.72 0.77 18.46
C TYR A 283 23.83 0.72 19.71
N SER A 284 24.41 0.43 20.87
CA SER A 284 23.66 0.32 22.12
C SER A 284 23.39 1.71 22.73
N CYS A 285 22.14 2.18 22.68
CA CYS A 285 21.76 3.45 23.34
C CYS A 285 22.00 3.46 24.85
N LYS A 286 21.91 2.27 25.47
CA LYS A 286 22.15 2.04 26.91
C LYS A 286 23.54 2.49 27.33
N LEU A 287 24.52 2.38 26.42
CA LEU A 287 25.86 2.83 26.70
C LEU A 287 25.85 4.33 27.04
N ASN A 288 25.25 5.16 26.20
CA ASN A 288 25.18 6.61 26.46
C ASN A 288 24.38 6.93 27.73
N GLU A 289 23.33 6.16 28.02
CA GLU A 289 22.53 6.31 29.25
C GLU A 289 23.39 6.02 30.49
N TYR A 290 24.14 4.92 30.50
CA TYR A 290 25.02 4.56 31.61
C TYR A 290 26.16 5.57 31.79
N LEU A 291 26.77 6.03 30.70
CA LEU A 291 27.83 7.03 30.73
C LEU A 291 27.31 8.40 31.21
N ALA A 292 26.10 8.79 30.82
CA ALA A 292 25.46 10.03 31.28
C ALA A 292 25.19 10.02 32.80
N MET A 293 24.87 8.85 33.35
CA MET A 293 24.76 8.65 34.80
C MET A 293 26.12 8.51 35.50
N GLY A 294 27.21 8.36 34.75
CA GLY A 294 28.57 8.16 35.27
C GLY A 294 28.82 6.74 35.80
N THR A 295 27.92 5.80 35.54
CA THR A 295 27.99 4.41 36.02
C THR A 295 29.07 3.64 35.25
N ALA A 296 29.85 2.82 35.96
CA ALA A 296 30.86 1.97 35.32
C ALA A 296 30.20 0.91 34.45
N VAL A 297 30.73 0.69 33.24
CA VAL A 297 30.12 -0.20 32.24
C VAL A 297 31.04 -1.36 31.90
N VAL A 298 30.51 -2.57 31.95
CA VAL A 298 31.15 -3.77 31.40
C VAL A 298 30.29 -4.31 30.26
N ALA A 299 30.90 -4.51 29.11
CA ALA A 299 30.21 -4.86 27.87
C ALA A 299 30.93 -6.01 27.14
N THR A 300 30.17 -6.81 26.42
CA THR A 300 30.75 -7.80 25.49
C THR A 300 31.47 -7.10 24.34
N ASN A 301 32.44 -7.79 23.74
CA ASN A 301 33.32 -7.31 22.68
C ASN A 301 32.65 -7.09 21.30
N MET A 302 31.41 -6.57 21.29
CA MET A 302 30.75 -6.11 20.07
C MET A 302 31.58 -5.04 19.36
N ARG A 303 31.60 -5.06 18.03
CA ARG A 303 32.39 -4.11 17.22
C ARG A 303 32.21 -2.65 17.60
N GLU A 304 30.97 -2.20 17.80
CA GLU A 304 30.67 -0.82 18.18
C GLU A 304 31.24 -0.45 19.55
N ILE A 305 31.18 -1.38 20.52
CA ILE A 305 31.73 -1.16 21.85
C ILE A 305 33.25 -1.06 21.79
N CYS A 306 33.90 -1.95 21.02
CA CYS A 306 35.34 -1.90 20.79
C CYS A 306 35.76 -0.61 20.06
N ALA A 307 34.98 -0.14 19.09
CA ALA A 307 35.24 1.14 18.43
C ALA A 307 35.12 2.31 19.40
N TYR A 308 34.10 2.29 20.25
CA TYR A 308 33.88 3.31 21.26
C TYR A 308 35.00 3.34 22.31
N GLU A 309 35.46 2.18 22.78
CA GLU A 309 36.59 2.07 23.73
C GLU A 309 37.88 2.62 23.12
N ARG A 310 38.16 2.36 21.83
CA ARG A 310 39.30 2.97 21.14
C ARG A 310 39.22 4.48 21.05
N SER A 311 38.02 5.04 20.84
CA SER A 311 37.81 6.50 20.80
C SER A 311 37.89 7.15 22.18
N TYR A 312 37.51 6.41 23.23
CA TYR A 312 37.46 6.89 24.61
C TYR A 312 38.08 5.87 25.59
N PRO A 313 39.42 5.71 25.60
CA PRO A 313 40.08 4.68 26.39
C PRO A 313 39.76 4.78 27.89
N GLY A 314 39.48 3.63 28.51
CA GLY A 314 39.21 3.53 29.96
C GLY A 314 37.82 3.99 30.41
N VAL A 315 36.93 4.39 29.50
CA VAL A 315 35.55 4.79 29.82
C VAL A 315 34.63 3.58 30.00
N ILE A 316 34.90 2.50 29.25
CA ILE A 316 34.15 1.23 29.23
C ILE A 316 35.15 0.09 29.41
N SER A 317 34.75 -0.95 30.14
CA SER A 317 35.48 -2.22 30.16
C SER A 317 34.87 -3.20 29.16
N VAL A 318 35.68 -3.66 28.23
CA VAL A 318 35.28 -4.62 27.20
C VAL A 318 35.83 -6.00 27.57
N ALA A 319 35.02 -7.03 27.38
CA ALA A 319 35.41 -8.40 27.67
C ALA A 319 35.00 -9.38 26.55
N SER A 320 35.84 -10.39 26.33
CA SER A 320 35.67 -11.46 25.36
C SER A 320 35.37 -12.77 26.10
N GLY A 321 34.13 -13.25 25.97
CA GLY A 321 33.70 -14.49 26.62
C GLY A 321 33.40 -14.35 28.12
N ALA A 322 32.82 -15.40 28.70
CA ALA A 322 32.26 -15.34 30.05
C ALA A 322 33.32 -15.12 31.15
N GLU A 323 34.47 -15.81 31.07
CA GLU A 323 35.51 -15.72 32.11
C GLU A 323 36.07 -14.30 32.22
N GLU A 324 36.45 -13.68 31.09
CA GLU A 324 36.93 -12.30 31.08
C GLU A 324 35.83 -11.34 31.52
N PHE A 325 34.58 -11.55 31.10
CA PHE A 325 33.46 -10.69 31.46
C PHE A 325 33.23 -10.68 32.98
N ILE A 326 33.21 -11.85 33.61
CA ILE A 326 33.12 -12.02 35.06
C ILE A 326 34.32 -11.36 35.75
N GLY A 327 35.53 -11.57 35.23
CA GLY A 327 36.75 -10.96 35.74
C GLY A 327 36.70 -9.44 35.72
N LYS A 328 36.24 -8.82 34.62
CA LYS A 328 36.08 -7.37 34.49
C LYS A 328 34.99 -6.82 35.41
N VAL A 329 33.86 -7.51 35.58
CA VAL A 329 32.83 -7.10 36.56
C VAL A 329 33.39 -7.13 37.98
N ARG A 330 34.06 -8.22 38.37
CA ARG A 330 34.72 -8.33 39.68
C ARG A 330 35.74 -7.22 39.89
N GLN A 331 36.62 -7.00 38.92
CA GLN A 331 37.61 -5.91 38.96
C GLN A 331 36.96 -4.54 39.13
N THR A 332 35.84 -4.28 38.43
CA THR A 332 35.13 -3.00 38.50
C THR A 332 34.46 -2.79 39.86
N LEU A 333 33.96 -3.87 40.48
CA LEU A 333 33.41 -3.84 41.84
C LEU A 333 34.51 -3.63 42.89
N ASP A 334 35.60 -4.37 42.80
CA ASP A 334 36.63 -4.42 43.85
C ASP A 334 37.56 -3.21 43.83
N ASN A 335 37.75 -2.57 42.67
CA ASN A 335 38.61 -1.39 42.53
C ASN A 335 37.78 -0.08 42.56
N PRO A 336 37.86 0.70 43.66
CA PRO A 336 37.11 1.95 43.79
C PRO A 336 37.47 3.00 42.73
N GLN A 337 38.61 2.89 42.05
CA GLN A 337 39.01 3.84 41.01
C GLN A 337 38.01 3.89 39.84
N PHE A 338 37.32 2.78 39.54
CA PHE A 338 36.27 2.79 38.51
C PHE A 338 35.03 3.59 38.93
N ARG A 339 34.88 3.90 40.22
CA ARG A 339 33.77 4.65 40.80
C ARG A 339 34.23 5.97 41.45
N SER A 340 35.47 6.38 41.20
CA SER A 340 36.00 7.67 41.67
C SER A 340 35.28 8.84 40.99
N ALA A 341 35.30 10.01 41.64
CA ALA A 341 34.70 11.21 41.07
C ALA A 341 35.30 11.57 39.69
N GLU A 342 36.61 11.32 39.49
CA GLU A 342 37.27 11.53 38.20
C GLU A 342 36.73 10.58 37.12
N ALA A 343 36.60 9.28 37.43
CA ALA A 343 36.07 8.30 36.48
C ALA A 343 34.60 8.59 36.12
N VAL A 344 33.79 8.98 37.11
CA VAL A 344 32.39 9.39 36.93
C VAL A 344 32.30 10.61 36.01
N GLU A 345 33.08 11.66 36.27
CA GLU A 345 33.06 12.87 35.43
C GLU A 345 33.63 12.62 34.02
N ARG A 346 34.64 11.76 33.87
CA ARG A 346 35.14 11.37 32.53
C ARG A 346 34.04 10.71 31.70
N ARG A 347 33.25 9.80 32.28
CA ARG A 347 32.11 9.17 31.58
C ARG A 347 31.04 10.19 31.21
N LYS A 348 30.68 11.07 32.14
CA LYS A 348 29.68 12.13 31.90
C LYS A 348 30.14 13.11 30.83
N ALA A 349 31.43 13.49 30.81
CA ALA A 349 32.00 14.35 29.78
C ALA A 349 31.85 13.72 28.39
N VAL A 350 32.17 12.43 28.24
CA VAL A 350 31.95 11.70 26.98
C VAL A 350 30.46 11.67 26.64
N ALA A 351 29.56 11.43 27.59
CA ALA A 351 28.13 11.44 27.32
C ALA A 351 27.61 12.81 26.82
N ARG A 352 28.16 13.94 27.29
CA ARG A 352 27.83 15.31 26.83
C ARG A 352 28.18 15.53 25.35
N GLU A 353 29.20 14.85 24.82
CA GLU A 353 29.51 14.88 23.38
C GLU A 353 28.48 14.10 22.55
N ASN A 354 27.70 13.22 23.18
CA ASN A 354 26.81 12.27 22.53
C ASN A 354 25.32 12.62 22.72
N THR A 355 24.99 13.88 23.02
CA THR A 355 23.60 14.33 23.19
C THR A 355 22.87 14.50 21.87
N TRP A 356 21.53 14.44 21.88
CA TRP A 356 20.75 14.74 20.68
C TRP A 356 21.07 16.13 20.12
N THR A 357 21.26 17.13 20.99
CA THR A 357 21.64 18.50 20.59
C THR A 357 22.96 18.51 19.81
N THR A 358 24.00 17.85 20.33
CA THR A 358 25.31 17.76 19.68
C THR A 358 25.23 16.98 18.37
N ARG A 359 24.48 15.86 18.35
CA ARG A 359 24.25 15.06 17.13
C ARG A 359 23.56 15.87 16.04
N PHE A 360 22.50 16.60 16.36
CA PHE A 360 21.78 17.40 15.37
C PHE A 360 22.60 18.58 14.85
N LYS A 361 23.38 19.22 15.72
CA LYS A 361 24.33 20.26 15.28
C LYS A 361 25.31 19.70 14.24
N GLY A 362 25.87 18.51 14.50
CA GLY A 362 26.74 17.82 13.55
C GLY A 362 26.04 17.47 12.24
N ILE A 363 24.82 16.92 12.29
CA ILE A 363 24.00 16.61 11.11
C ILE A 363 23.78 17.87 10.26
N MET A 364 23.35 18.96 10.88
CA MET A 364 23.09 20.23 10.17
C MET A 364 24.35 20.80 9.55
N THR A 365 25.49 20.76 10.26
CA THR A 365 26.79 21.21 9.72
C THR A 365 27.16 20.47 8.44
N VAL A 366 26.94 19.14 8.39
CA VAL A 366 27.22 18.33 7.19
C VAL A 366 26.22 18.63 6.07
N ILE A 367 24.93 18.81 6.40
CA ILE A 367 23.90 19.17 5.43
C ILE A 367 24.19 20.53 4.79
N ASP A 368 24.46 21.55 5.61
CA ASP A 368 24.72 22.91 5.16
C ASP A 368 25.98 22.98 4.29
N LYS A 369 27.04 22.28 4.70
CA LYS A 369 28.25 22.14 3.89
C LYS A 369 27.95 21.51 2.52
N GLN A 370 27.21 20.41 2.50
CA GLN A 370 26.90 19.71 1.24
C GLN A 370 25.98 20.54 0.32
N LEU A 371 25.06 21.31 0.89
CA LEU A 371 24.23 22.25 0.12
C LEU A 371 25.07 23.39 -0.47
N ALA A 372 25.99 23.96 0.31
CA ALA A 372 26.92 24.97 -0.17
C ALA A 372 27.82 24.44 -1.29
N ASP A 373 28.40 23.24 -1.10
CA ASP A 373 29.24 22.58 -2.12
C ASP A 373 28.44 22.33 -3.41
N LYS A 374 27.19 21.89 -3.31
CA LYS A 374 26.30 21.74 -4.48
C LYS A 374 26.00 23.07 -5.17
N ALA A 375 25.75 24.13 -4.42
CA ALA A 375 25.48 25.45 -4.97
C ALA A 375 26.70 26.02 -5.71
N LEU A 376 27.92 25.76 -5.20
CA LEU A 376 29.17 26.19 -5.83
C LEU A 376 29.50 25.40 -7.10
N HIS A 377 29.27 24.08 -7.10
CA HIS A 377 29.62 23.20 -8.22
C HIS A 377 28.51 23.04 -9.27
N GLN A 378 27.33 23.62 -9.05
CA GLN A 378 26.25 23.72 -10.03
C GLN A 378 26.14 25.16 -10.53
N PRO A 379 26.99 25.62 -11.47
CA PRO A 379 26.85 26.94 -12.06
C PRO A 379 25.53 27.00 -12.82
N ASN A 380 24.52 27.64 -12.22
CA ASN A 380 23.22 28.04 -12.75
C ASN A 380 22.80 27.39 -14.10
N ASN A 381 22.77 26.06 -14.15
CA ASN A 381 22.51 25.34 -15.38
C ASN A 381 21.00 25.26 -15.53
N TRP A 382 20.40 26.35 -16.04
CA TRP A 382 18.96 26.46 -16.28
C TRP A 382 18.39 25.22 -16.98
N LYS A 383 19.20 24.53 -17.79
CA LYS A 383 18.86 23.26 -18.45
C LYS A 383 18.56 22.14 -17.46
N GLU A 384 19.36 21.97 -16.40
CA GLU A 384 19.10 20.97 -15.35
C GLU A 384 17.90 21.35 -14.49
N SER A 385 17.74 22.64 -14.16
CA SER A 385 16.56 23.14 -13.44
C SER A 385 15.28 22.93 -14.26
N LEU A 386 15.35 23.18 -15.58
CA LEU A 386 14.28 22.94 -16.52
C LEU A 386 14.02 21.43 -16.69
N GLN A 387 15.07 20.61 -16.75
CA GLN A 387 14.95 19.16 -16.81
C GLN A 387 14.33 18.58 -15.53
N ARG A 388 14.69 19.10 -14.34
CA ARG A 388 14.03 18.79 -13.05
C ARG A 388 12.56 19.20 -13.08
N TYR A 389 12.25 20.39 -13.59
CA TYR A 389 10.87 20.84 -13.77
C TYR A 389 10.06 19.90 -14.70
N TYR A 390 10.59 19.57 -15.87
CA TYR A 390 9.91 18.68 -16.82
C TYR A 390 9.78 17.25 -16.30
N THR A 391 10.82 16.68 -15.70
CA THR A 391 10.75 15.32 -15.11
C THR A 391 9.74 15.24 -13.98
N ARG A 392 9.59 16.30 -13.18
CA ARG A 392 8.57 16.46 -12.13
C ARG A 392 7.13 16.50 -12.68
N HIS A 393 6.94 16.99 -13.91
CA HIS A 393 5.62 17.15 -14.54
C HIS A 393 5.32 16.12 -15.66
N ARG A 394 6.30 15.40 -16.19
CA ARG A 394 6.16 14.44 -17.32
C ARG A 394 5.16 13.32 -17.01
N SER A 395 5.11 12.84 -15.78
CA SER A 395 4.13 11.80 -15.38
C SER A 395 2.70 12.31 -15.24
N ALA A 396 2.47 13.63 -15.15
CA ALA A 396 1.12 14.18 -15.05
C ALA A 396 0.32 14.01 -16.35
N TRP A 397 1.01 13.97 -17.50
CA TRP A 397 0.39 13.87 -18.83
C TRP A 397 0.48 12.48 -19.46
N LEU A 398 1.54 11.71 -19.17
CA LEU A 398 1.67 10.35 -19.69
C LEU A 398 0.67 9.36 -19.06
N MET A 399 0.31 9.55 -17.79
CA MET A 399 -0.63 8.67 -17.10
C MET A 399 -2.06 8.75 -17.66
N PRO A 400 -2.68 9.93 -17.87
CA PRO A 400 -3.99 9.97 -18.52
C PRO A 400 -3.94 9.43 -19.94
N LEU A 401 -2.87 9.68 -20.71
CA LEU A 401 -2.75 9.14 -22.07
C LEU A 401 -2.66 7.60 -22.08
N THR A 402 -1.87 7.01 -21.18
CA THR A 402 -1.80 5.55 -21.05
C THR A 402 -3.10 4.94 -20.53
N VAL A 403 -3.79 5.60 -19.60
CA VAL A 403 -5.11 5.17 -19.14
C VAL A 403 -6.13 5.25 -20.28
N LEU A 404 -6.14 6.33 -21.06
CA LEU A 404 -7.00 6.48 -22.24
C LEU A 404 -6.69 5.42 -23.29
N LEU A 405 -5.41 5.13 -23.55
CA LEU A 405 -5.00 4.05 -24.45
C LEU A 405 -5.44 2.68 -23.93
N MET A 406 -5.26 2.38 -22.63
CA MET A 406 -5.74 1.12 -22.06
C MET A 406 -7.26 1.01 -22.12
N LEU A 407 -8.00 2.08 -21.82
CA LEU A 407 -9.45 2.11 -21.96
C LEU A 407 -9.85 1.90 -23.43
N TYR A 408 -9.18 2.54 -24.37
CA TYR A 408 -9.38 2.32 -25.80
C TYR A 408 -9.15 0.86 -26.19
N LEU A 409 -8.05 0.25 -25.76
CA LEU A 409 -7.75 -1.16 -26.02
C LEU A 409 -8.78 -2.09 -25.38
N VAL A 410 -9.25 -1.80 -24.16
CA VAL A 410 -10.29 -2.60 -23.50
C VAL A 410 -11.65 -2.44 -24.21
N ILE A 411 -12.01 -1.23 -24.62
CA ILE A 411 -13.31 -0.96 -25.26
C ILE A 411 -13.35 -1.53 -26.69
N PHE A 412 -12.29 -1.31 -27.49
CA PHE A 412 -12.29 -1.59 -28.93
C PHE A 412 -11.48 -2.83 -29.35
N HIS A 413 -10.62 -3.35 -28.47
CA HIS A 413 -9.72 -4.47 -28.78
C HIS A 413 -9.77 -5.60 -27.74
N SER A 414 -10.87 -5.71 -26.99
CA SER A 414 -11.11 -6.83 -26.09
C SER A 414 -12.51 -7.42 -26.32
N PRO A 415 -12.79 -8.64 -25.82
CA PRO A 415 -14.12 -9.24 -25.92
C PRO A 415 -15.13 -8.68 -24.92
N LEU A 416 -14.78 -7.61 -24.16
CA LEU A 416 -15.64 -7.05 -23.10
C LEU A 416 -17.06 -6.73 -23.60
N PHE A 417 -17.18 -5.99 -24.71
CA PHE A 417 -18.48 -5.61 -25.25
C PHE A 417 -19.22 -6.77 -25.89
N TRP A 418 -18.52 -7.77 -26.41
CA TRP A 418 -19.15 -9.03 -26.81
C TRP A 418 -19.79 -9.71 -25.60
N PHE A 419 -19.06 -9.89 -24.48
CA PHE A 419 -19.60 -10.49 -23.25
C PHE A 419 -20.82 -9.74 -22.73
N ILE A 420 -20.75 -8.41 -22.68
CA ILE A 420 -21.85 -7.56 -22.22
C ILE A 420 -23.07 -7.67 -23.16
N GLY A 421 -22.85 -7.67 -24.48
CA GLY A 421 -23.92 -7.80 -25.47
C GLY A 421 -24.55 -9.19 -25.51
N ASP A 422 -23.75 -10.25 -25.34
CA ASP A 422 -24.21 -11.63 -25.38
C ASP A 422 -25.28 -11.94 -24.32
N GLN A 423 -25.21 -11.29 -23.15
CA GLN A 423 -26.24 -11.41 -22.11
C GLN A 423 -27.62 -10.91 -22.57
N LEU A 424 -27.67 -9.97 -23.53
CA LEU A 424 -28.92 -9.46 -24.11
C LEU A 424 -29.51 -10.39 -25.18
N VAL A 425 -28.69 -11.28 -25.74
CA VAL A 425 -29.11 -12.21 -26.80
C VAL A 425 -29.78 -13.44 -26.17
N VAL A 426 -30.90 -13.85 -26.75
CA VAL A 426 -31.64 -15.06 -26.35
C VAL A 426 -31.56 -16.07 -27.49
N ARG A 427 -31.20 -17.33 -27.18
CA ARG A 427 -30.99 -18.40 -28.16
C ARG A 427 -31.76 -19.65 -27.75
N HIS A 428 -33.09 -19.62 -27.83
CA HIS A 428 -33.90 -20.82 -27.59
C HIS A 428 -33.79 -21.77 -28.79
N ALA A 429 -33.83 -23.08 -28.54
CA ALA A 429 -34.00 -24.05 -29.62
C ALA A 429 -35.39 -23.83 -30.26
N PRO A 430 -35.49 -23.83 -31.60
CA PRO A 430 -36.78 -23.67 -32.25
C PRO A 430 -37.64 -24.93 -32.00
N LEU A 431 -38.86 -24.72 -31.49
CA LEU A 431 -39.88 -25.76 -31.32
C LEU A 431 -41.13 -25.33 -32.10
N LYS A 432 -42.00 -26.30 -32.44
CA LYS A 432 -43.28 -25.97 -33.08
C LYS A 432 -44.14 -25.15 -32.13
N THR A 433 -44.75 -24.09 -32.65
CA THR A 433 -45.59 -23.14 -31.92
C THR A 433 -46.85 -22.82 -32.73
N ASP A 434 -47.84 -22.18 -32.10
CA ASP A 434 -49.10 -21.85 -32.76
C ASP A 434 -48.96 -20.69 -33.75
N ALA A 435 -48.01 -19.77 -33.52
CA ALA A 435 -47.72 -18.66 -34.43
C ALA A 435 -46.25 -18.20 -34.43
N ILE A 436 -45.83 -17.54 -35.50
CA ILE A 436 -44.60 -16.74 -35.57
C ILE A 436 -45.00 -15.28 -35.35
N VAL A 437 -44.31 -14.57 -34.46
CA VAL A 437 -44.52 -13.14 -34.22
C VAL A 437 -43.25 -12.40 -34.64
N VAL A 438 -43.38 -11.46 -35.57
CA VAL A 438 -42.25 -10.68 -36.10
C VAL A 438 -42.39 -9.23 -35.68
N PHE A 439 -41.40 -8.73 -34.94
CA PHE A 439 -41.29 -7.30 -34.65
C PHE A 439 -40.33 -6.64 -35.64
N SER A 440 -40.84 -5.75 -36.49
CA SER A 440 -40.05 -5.13 -37.58
C SER A 440 -39.15 -3.98 -37.10
N GLY A 441 -39.28 -3.51 -35.86
CA GLY A 441 -38.74 -2.23 -35.38
C GLY A 441 -37.24 -1.95 -35.60
N ASN A 442 -36.92 -0.65 -35.64
CA ASN A 442 -35.61 -0.07 -35.97
C ASN A 442 -34.53 -0.43 -34.94
N GLY A 443 -33.80 -1.51 -35.20
CA GLY A 443 -32.59 -1.86 -34.44
C GLY A 443 -31.32 -1.16 -34.92
N GLU A 444 -31.38 -0.34 -35.98
CA GLU A 444 -30.22 0.30 -36.60
C GLU A 444 -30.40 1.82 -36.66
N SER A 445 -29.33 2.56 -36.36
CA SER A 445 -29.26 4.03 -36.41
C SER A 445 -29.07 4.57 -37.84
N ALA A 446 -28.93 3.69 -38.83
CA ALA A 446 -28.66 4.05 -40.21
C ALA A 446 -29.93 4.50 -40.96
N TYR A 447 -29.74 5.39 -41.94
CA TYR A 447 -30.81 5.88 -42.83
C TYR A 447 -31.48 4.78 -43.65
N ARG A 448 -30.79 3.65 -43.89
CA ARG A 448 -31.34 2.43 -44.49
C ARG A 448 -31.43 1.36 -43.38
N ASN A 449 -32.65 1.02 -42.96
CA ASN A 449 -32.89 -0.05 -42.00
C ASN A 449 -32.95 -1.39 -42.75
N ASP A 450 -31.85 -2.15 -42.79
CA ASP A 450 -31.85 -3.46 -43.45
C ASP A 450 -32.28 -4.59 -42.49
N SER A 451 -32.40 -4.27 -41.19
CA SER A 451 -32.66 -5.27 -40.14
C SER A 451 -34.04 -5.94 -40.24
N TYR A 452 -35.07 -5.26 -40.76
CA TYR A 452 -36.41 -5.85 -40.92
C TYR A 452 -36.44 -6.88 -42.06
N GLN A 453 -35.63 -6.70 -43.10
CA GLN A 453 -35.53 -7.61 -44.24
C GLN A 453 -34.99 -8.98 -43.80
N ARG A 454 -34.01 -8.96 -42.90
CA ARG A 454 -33.41 -10.19 -42.34
C ARG A 454 -34.40 -10.96 -41.48
N ARG A 455 -35.24 -10.26 -40.70
CA ARG A 455 -36.35 -10.88 -39.95
C ARG A 455 -37.43 -11.46 -40.87
N ALA A 456 -37.68 -10.86 -42.03
CA ALA A 456 -38.57 -11.44 -43.04
C ALA A 456 -38.02 -12.76 -43.59
N LEU A 457 -36.70 -12.84 -43.86
CA LEU A 457 -36.04 -14.08 -44.26
C LEU A 457 -36.20 -15.18 -43.21
N ASP A 458 -36.02 -14.84 -41.93
CA ASP A 458 -36.22 -15.77 -40.82
C ASP A 458 -37.68 -16.25 -40.72
N ALA A 459 -38.65 -15.35 -40.89
CA ALA A 459 -40.08 -15.70 -40.88
C ALA A 459 -40.43 -16.70 -41.99
N VAL A 460 -39.96 -16.46 -43.23
CA VAL A 460 -40.13 -17.42 -44.34
C VAL A 460 -39.50 -18.76 -44.01
N ARG A 461 -38.27 -18.75 -43.47
CA ARG A 461 -37.52 -19.96 -43.13
C ARG A 461 -38.29 -20.82 -42.13
N PHE A 462 -38.73 -20.23 -41.02
CA PHE A 462 -39.45 -20.96 -39.97
C PHE A 462 -40.85 -21.41 -40.43
N TYR A 463 -41.55 -20.61 -41.23
CA TYR A 463 -42.84 -21.00 -41.80
C TYR A 463 -42.72 -22.21 -42.74
N ARG A 464 -41.78 -22.16 -43.70
CA ARG A 464 -41.56 -23.27 -44.66
C ARG A 464 -41.10 -24.56 -43.99
N GLN A 465 -40.39 -24.47 -42.87
CA GLN A 465 -40.00 -25.62 -42.06
C GLN A 465 -41.14 -26.16 -41.17
N GLY A 466 -42.32 -25.53 -41.20
CA GLY A 466 -43.50 -26.00 -40.48
C GLY A 466 -43.44 -25.75 -38.97
N TYR A 467 -42.73 -24.70 -38.53
CA TYR A 467 -42.65 -24.34 -37.10
C TYR A 467 -43.92 -23.67 -36.59
N ALA A 468 -44.66 -22.93 -37.42
CA ALA A 468 -45.98 -22.43 -37.07
C ALA A 468 -46.86 -22.21 -38.32
N PRO A 469 -48.19 -22.36 -38.20
CA PRO A 469 -49.13 -22.14 -39.30
C PRO A 469 -49.51 -20.66 -39.55
N HIS A 470 -49.30 -19.77 -38.57
CA HIS A 470 -49.67 -18.35 -38.66
C HIS A 470 -48.47 -17.41 -38.43
N ILE A 471 -48.48 -16.24 -39.06
CA ILE A 471 -47.46 -15.19 -38.91
C ILE A 471 -48.14 -13.87 -38.53
N PHE A 472 -47.74 -13.27 -37.42
CA PHE A 472 -48.19 -11.95 -36.98
C PHE A 472 -47.07 -10.92 -37.17
N LEU A 473 -47.36 -9.85 -37.90
CA LEU A 473 -46.43 -8.77 -38.18
C LEU A 473 -46.82 -7.53 -37.37
N SER A 474 -45.86 -6.97 -36.64
CA SER A 474 -46.05 -5.74 -35.88
C SER A 474 -44.84 -4.81 -36.00
N SER A 475 -45.11 -3.51 -36.23
CA SER A 475 -44.08 -2.45 -36.26
C SER A 475 -44.11 -1.62 -34.98
N GLY A 476 -43.06 -0.84 -34.75
CA GLY A 476 -42.92 0.03 -33.57
C GLY A 476 -42.98 1.54 -33.85
N LYS A 477 -42.95 1.99 -35.11
CA LYS A 477 -43.05 3.40 -35.47
C LYS A 477 -43.74 3.56 -36.82
N GLU A 478 -44.57 4.60 -36.92
CA GLU A 478 -45.17 5.04 -38.18
C GLU A 478 -44.06 5.55 -39.11
N GLN A 479 -44.05 5.06 -40.35
CA GLN A 479 -43.08 5.42 -41.39
C GLN A 479 -43.83 5.69 -42.69
N ASP A 480 -43.25 6.50 -43.58
CA ASP A 480 -43.82 6.80 -44.90
C ASP A 480 -44.04 5.53 -45.76
N LEU A 481 -43.24 4.49 -45.51
CA LEU A 481 -43.39 3.15 -46.08
C LEU A 481 -43.69 2.15 -44.95
N SER A 482 -44.84 1.49 -45.01
CA SER A 482 -45.23 0.49 -44.01
C SER A 482 -44.32 -0.75 -44.10
N GLU A 483 -43.40 -0.90 -43.14
CA GLU A 483 -42.47 -2.03 -43.07
C GLU A 483 -43.22 -3.38 -43.04
N VAL A 484 -44.37 -3.44 -42.36
CA VAL A 484 -45.18 -4.66 -42.26
C VAL A 484 -45.82 -5.04 -43.58
N ASP A 485 -46.19 -4.06 -44.42
CA ASP A 485 -46.70 -4.31 -45.77
C ASP A 485 -45.60 -4.80 -46.70
N VAL A 486 -44.39 -4.23 -46.60
CA VAL A 486 -43.23 -4.71 -47.35
C VAL A 486 -42.88 -6.15 -46.97
N ILE A 487 -42.87 -6.46 -45.67
CA ILE A 487 -42.63 -7.82 -45.19
C ILE A 487 -43.74 -8.76 -45.70
N LYS A 488 -45.01 -8.38 -45.62
CA LYS A 488 -46.12 -9.21 -46.13
C LYS A 488 -45.97 -9.51 -47.62
N LEU A 489 -45.74 -8.50 -48.45
CA LEU A 489 -45.52 -8.70 -49.90
C LEU A 489 -44.36 -9.66 -50.16
N TYR A 490 -43.29 -9.55 -49.38
CA TYR A 490 -42.16 -10.48 -49.45
C TYR A 490 -42.54 -11.91 -49.03
N LEU A 491 -43.32 -12.07 -47.95
CA LEU A 491 -43.79 -13.39 -47.49
C LEU A 491 -44.68 -14.05 -48.55
N GLU A 492 -45.59 -13.31 -49.17
CA GLU A 492 -46.48 -13.79 -50.24
C GLU A 492 -45.70 -14.19 -51.48
N ASP A 493 -44.72 -13.38 -51.93
CA ASP A 493 -43.79 -13.73 -53.02
C ASP A 493 -43.01 -15.02 -52.73
N LYS A 494 -42.68 -15.26 -51.45
CA LYS A 494 -42.03 -16.50 -51.00
C LYS A 494 -43.01 -17.64 -50.70
N GLY A 495 -44.27 -17.53 -51.10
CA GLY A 495 -45.25 -18.61 -51.06
C GLY A 495 -45.86 -18.86 -49.68
N VAL A 496 -45.81 -17.89 -48.77
CA VAL A 496 -46.63 -17.90 -47.55
C VAL A 496 -48.06 -17.55 -47.94
N ALA A 497 -49.04 -18.36 -47.52
CA ALA A 497 -50.43 -18.09 -47.83
C ALA A 497 -50.89 -16.76 -47.21
N ALA A 498 -51.57 -15.90 -47.99
CA ALA A 498 -52.07 -14.62 -47.50
C ALA A 498 -53.01 -14.77 -46.28
N SER A 499 -53.75 -15.88 -46.19
CA SER A 499 -54.60 -16.22 -45.04
C SER A 499 -53.83 -16.55 -43.76
N ALA A 500 -52.54 -16.88 -43.87
CA ALA A 500 -51.67 -17.16 -42.74
C ALA A 500 -50.97 -15.91 -42.19
N ILE A 501 -51.10 -14.74 -42.83
CA ILE A 501 -50.41 -13.50 -42.46
C ILE A 501 -51.40 -12.53 -41.81
N HIS A 502 -51.09 -12.10 -40.59
CA HIS A 502 -51.88 -11.15 -39.80
C HIS A 502 -51.05 -9.88 -39.54
N ILE A 503 -51.49 -8.74 -40.08
CA ILE A 503 -50.87 -7.43 -39.80
C ILE A 503 -51.63 -6.72 -38.68
N LEU A 504 -50.92 -5.98 -37.84
CA LEU A 504 -51.49 -5.06 -36.87
C LEU A 504 -51.19 -3.61 -37.29
N ASP A 505 -52.19 -2.92 -37.84
CA ASP A 505 -52.05 -1.58 -38.46
C ASP A 505 -51.89 -0.41 -37.46
N LYS A 506 -51.52 -0.68 -36.21
CA LYS A 506 -51.30 0.35 -35.18
C LYS A 506 -49.81 0.40 -34.83
N TYR A 507 -49.29 1.62 -34.69
CA TYR A 507 -47.88 1.88 -34.37
C TYR A 507 -47.69 2.19 -32.87
N PRO A 508 -47.38 1.18 -32.04
CA PRO A 508 -47.16 1.34 -30.59
C PRO A 508 -45.91 2.17 -30.27
N LYS A 509 -45.97 3.04 -29.27
CA LYS A 509 -44.85 3.92 -28.89
C LYS A 509 -43.78 3.23 -28.05
N SER A 510 -44.04 2.01 -27.59
CA SER A 510 -43.14 1.25 -26.74
C SER A 510 -43.25 -0.25 -27.01
N THR A 511 -42.21 -1.01 -26.66
CA THR A 511 -42.25 -2.48 -26.72
C THR A 511 -43.39 -3.05 -25.87
N SER A 512 -43.73 -2.39 -24.75
CA SER A 512 -44.85 -2.79 -23.87
C SER A 512 -46.20 -2.64 -24.55
N GLU A 513 -46.44 -1.54 -25.25
CA GLU A 513 -47.66 -1.34 -26.05
C GLU A 513 -47.72 -2.32 -27.22
N ASN A 514 -46.57 -2.63 -27.84
CA ASN A 514 -46.49 -3.57 -28.95
C ASN A 514 -46.87 -4.98 -28.50
N VAL A 515 -46.27 -5.45 -27.40
CA VAL A 515 -46.59 -6.75 -26.80
C VAL A 515 -48.05 -6.83 -26.39
N GLU A 516 -48.60 -5.79 -25.75
CA GLU A 516 -50.02 -5.75 -25.37
C GLU A 516 -50.96 -5.90 -26.57
N MET A 517 -50.68 -5.15 -27.64
CA MET A 517 -51.47 -5.17 -28.87
C MET A 517 -51.44 -6.55 -29.54
N VAL A 518 -50.25 -7.12 -29.70
CA VAL A 518 -50.10 -8.44 -30.33
C VAL A 518 -50.73 -9.53 -29.45
N MET A 519 -50.53 -9.48 -28.14
CA MET A 519 -51.14 -10.41 -27.19
C MET A 519 -52.67 -10.44 -27.29
N GLN A 520 -53.34 -9.29 -27.42
CA GLN A 520 -54.80 -9.25 -27.57
C GLN A 520 -55.25 -10.00 -28.83
N GLN A 521 -54.50 -9.88 -29.92
CA GLN A 521 -54.79 -10.55 -31.18
C GLN A 521 -54.51 -12.07 -31.10
N LEU A 522 -53.40 -12.46 -30.47
CA LEU A 522 -53.05 -13.87 -30.23
C LEU A 522 -54.13 -14.58 -29.40
N ARG A 523 -54.61 -13.95 -28.32
CA ARG A 523 -55.68 -14.53 -27.47
C ARG A 523 -57.00 -14.70 -28.22
N ARG A 524 -57.36 -13.76 -29.11
CA ARG A 524 -58.56 -13.87 -29.96
C ARG A 524 -58.49 -15.07 -30.90
N GLN A 525 -57.29 -15.48 -31.30
CA GLN A 525 -57.06 -16.62 -32.18
C GLN A 525 -56.70 -17.91 -31.42
N GLY A 526 -56.78 -17.92 -30.09
CA GLY A 526 -56.46 -19.11 -29.28
C GLY A 526 -54.99 -19.54 -29.35
N VAL A 527 -54.07 -18.61 -29.59
CA VAL A 527 -52.63 -18.88 -29.65
C VAL A 527 -52.04 -18.90 -28.24
N HIS A 528 -51.36 -19.99 -27.87
CA HIS A 528 -50.74 -20.21 -26.56
C HIS A 528 -49.20 -20.29 -26.61
N SER A 529 -48.63 -20.41 -27.81
CA SER A 529 -47.18 -20.48 -28.02
C SER A 529 -46.76 -19.71 -29.26
N ILE A 530 -45.66 -18.96 -29.16
CA ILE A 530 -45.14 -18.16 -30.26
C ILE A 530 -43.63 -18.35 -30.47
N LEU A 531 -43.24 -18.37 -31.74
CA LEU A 531 -41.86 -18.16 -32.16
C LEU A 531 -41.65 -16.66 -32.41
N PHE A 532 -40.96 -16.00 -31.50
CA PHE A 532 -40.79 -14.56 -31.49
C PHE A 532 -39.50 -14.13 -32.18
N LEU A 533 -39.63 -13.42 -33.30
CA LEU A 533 -38.53 -12.92 -34.12
C LEU A 533 -38.33 -11.42 -33.88
N THR A 534 -37.18 -11.06 -33.32
CA THR A 534 -36.78 -9.66 -33.08
C THR A 534 -35.27 -9.50 -33.25
N SER A 535 -34.75 -8.28 -33.13
CA SER A 535 -33.30 -8.05 -33.24
C SER A 535 -32.54 -8.73 -32.08
N PRO A 536 -31.31 -9.24 -32.31
CA PRO A 536 -30.61 -10.07 -31.33
C PRO A 536 -30.46 -9.42 -29.94
N TYR A 537 -29.99 -8.18 -29.86
CA TYR A 537 -29.80 -7.46 -28.59
C TYR A 537 -31.11 -6.99 -27.95
N HIS A 538 -32.23 -6.96 -28.68
CA HIS A 538 -33.56 -6.66 -28.12
C HIS A 538 -34.21 -7.88 -27.45
N GLY A 539 -33.71 -9.09 -27.76
CA GLY A 539 -34.33 -10.36 -27.37
C GLY A 539 -34.63 -10.47 -25.88
N ARG A 540 -33.66 -10.14 -25.00
CA ARG A 540 -33.85 -10.24 -23.53
C ARG A 540 -34.92 -9.29 -23.01
N ARG A 541 -34.86 -8.02 -23.41
CA ARG A 541 -35.82 -7.00 -22.97
C ARG A 541 -37.23 -7.36 -23.42
N ALA A 542 -37.39 -7.71 -24.69
CA ALA A 542 -38.68 -8.12 -25.24
C ALA A 542 -39.24 -9.36 -24.53
N LEU A 543 -38.40 -10.38 -24.28
CA LEU A 543 -38.80 -11.59 -23.55
C LEU A 543 -39.31 -11.28 -22.14
N TRP A 544 -38.64 -10.38 -21.41
CA TRP A 544 -39.09 -9.96 -20.08
C TRP A 544 -40.38 -9.13 -20.11
N THR A 545 -40.64 -8.38 -21.19
CA THR A 545 -41.93 -7.71 -21.41
C THR A 545 -43.04 -8.75 -21.62
N TRP A 546 -42.81 -9.70 -22.52
CA TRP A 546 -43.73 -10.81 -22.81
C TRP A 546 -44.09 -11.59 -21.55
N ARG A 547 -43.10 -12.01 -20.76
CA ARG A 547 -43.31 -12.74 -19.50
C ARG A 547 -44.16 -11.96 -18.48
N LYS A 548 -44.11 -10.62 -18.52
CA LYS A 548 -44.91 -9.79 -17.63
C LYS A 548 -46.35 -9.66 -18.11
N GLN A 549 -46.55 -9.33 -19.38
CA GLN A 549 -47.86 -8.97 -19.91
C GLN A 549 -48.68 -10.20 -20.35
N ALA A 550 -48.02 -11.25 -20.84
CA ALA A 550 -48.62 -12.48 -21.34
C ALA A 550 -47.96 -13.73 -20.73
N PRO A 551 -48.04 -13.93 -19.40
CA PRO A 551 -47.45 -15.11 -18.74
C PRO A 551 -48.09 -16.44 -19.19
N ASP A 552 -49.28 -16.38 -19.79
CA ASP A 552 -50.04 -17.48 -20.37
C ASP A 552 -49.55 -17.91 -21.76
N ILE A 553 -48.72 -17.11 -22.43
CA ILE A 553 -48.19 -17.40 -23.77
C ILE A 553 -46.73 -17.84 -23.66
N THR A 554 -46.41 -19.03 -24.17
CA THR A 554 -45.05 -19.52 -24.23
C THR A 554 -44.27 -18.83 -25.36
N VAL A 555 -43.24 -18.06 -25.01
CA VAL A 555 -42.45 -17.28 -25.98
C VAL A 555 -41.07 -17.91 -26.21
N LEU A 556 -40.81 -18.33 -27.44
CA LEU A 556 -39.52 -18.87 -27.88
C LEU A 556 -38.81 -17.90 -28.82
N THR A 557 -37.61 -17.45 -28.47
CA THR A 557 -36.79 -16.54 -29.30
C THR A 557 -35.61 -17.32 -29.89
N PRO A 558 -35.72 -17.85 -31.12
CA PRO A 558 -34.64 -18.60 -31.75
C PRO A 558 -33.53 -17.68 -32.27
N ALA A 559 -32.38 -18.28 -32.61
CA ALA A 559 -31.32 -17.56 -33.31
C ALA A 559 -31.78 -17.17 -34.74
N VAL A 560 -31.83 -15.86 -34.97
CA VAL A 560 -32.08 -15.19 -36.26
C VAL A 560 -30.78 -15.00 -37.05
N VAL A 561 -30.85 -14.65 -38.33
CA VAL A 561 -29.68 -14.48 -39.22
C VAL A 561 -28.61 -13.56 -38.61
N ASP A 562 -29.02 -12.52 -37.89
CA ASP A 562 -28.11 -11.53 -37.30
C ASP A 562 -27.57 -11.89 -35.92
N THR A 563 -27.92 -13.07 -35.40
CA THR A 563 -27.50 -13.47 -34.06
C THR A 563 -25.98 -13.55 -34.00
N PRO A 564 -25.32 -12.78 -33.10
CA PRO A 564 -23.89 -12.87 -32.94
C PRO A 564 -23.45 -14.30 -32.61
N PRO A 565 -22.28 -14.74 -33.10
CA PRO A 565 -21.71 -16.05 -32.75
C PRO A 565 -21.64 -16.25 -31.23
N ALA A 566 -21.79 -17.50 -30.80
CA ALA A 566 -21.66 -17.88 -29.39
C ALA A 566 -20.21 -17.83 -28.89
N ASP A 567 -19.23 -17.80 -29.81
CA ASP A 567 -17.82 -17.68 -29.46
C ASP A 567 -17.41 -16.21 -29.23
N PRO A 568 -16.52 -15.94 -28.26
CA PRO A 568 -16.05 -14.59 -27.96
C PRO A 568 -15.50 -13.85 -29.18
N GLN A 569 -16.09 -12.70 -29.48
CA GLN A 569 -15.60 -11.83 -30.56
C GLN A 569 -14.66 -10.76 -30.00
N TRP A 570 -13.54 -10.55 -30.69
CA TRP A 570 -12.57 -9.54 -30.31
C TRP A 570 -12.88 -8.22 -31.02
N GLY A 571 -13.01 -7.17 -30.21
CA GLY A 571 -13.32 -5.83 -30.68
C GLY A 571 -14.81 -5.57 -30.87
N ALA A 572 -15.17 -4.30 -30.84
CA ALA A 572 -16.55 -3.84 -30.97
C ALA A 572 -16.57 -2.52 -31.76
N THR A 573 -17.58 -2.35 -32.62
CA THR A 573 -17.79 -1.08 -33.33
C THR A 573 -18.54 -0.08 -32.45
N VAL A 574 -18.44 1.21 -32.78
CA VAL A 574 -19.19 2.26 -32.07
C VAL A 574 -20.69 2.03 -32.14
N ASP A 575 -21.20 1.53 -33.28
CA ASP A 575 -22.62 1.22 -33.45
C ASP A 575 -23.05 0.05 -32.56
N GLN A 576 -22.27 -1.03 -32.51
CA GLN A 576 -22.54 -2.18 -31.65
C GLN A 576 -22.57 -1.76 -30.16
N ILE A 577 -21.58 -0.97 -29.73
CA ILE A 577 -21.52 -0.42 -28.37
C ILE A 577 -22.78 0.42 -28.09
N SER A 578 -23.17 1.29 -29.01
CA SER A 578 -24.34 2.17 -28.86
C SER A 578 -25.64 1.38 -28.71
N VAL A 579 -25.84 0.33 -29.51
CA VAL A 579 -27.01 -0.55 -29.42
C VAL A 579 -27.04 -1.30 -28.10
N ILE A 580 -25.91 -1.88 -27.67
CA ILE A 580 -25.82 -2.60 -26.39
C ILE A 580 -26.15 -1.67 -25.23
N VAL A 581 -25.52 -0.49 -25.18
CA VAL A 581 -25.77 0.51 -24.12
C VAL A 581 -27.23 0.97 -24.13
N TYR A 582 -27.79 1.25 -25.31
CA TYR A 582 -29.20 1.61 -25.45
C TYR A 582 -30.13 0.53 -24.86
N GLU A 583 -29.89 -0.74 -25.17
CA GLU A 583 -30.72 -1.84 -24.69
C GLU A 583 -30.65 -2.01 -23.17
N TYR A 584 -29.47 -1.87 -22.55
CA TYR A 584 -29.36 -1.87 -21.09
C TYR A 584 -30.07 -0.68 -20.44
N VAL A 585 -29.94 0.53 -21.01
CA VAL A 585 -30.68 1.71 -20.53
C VAL A 585 -32.18 1.50 -20.67
N ALA A 586 -32.64 0.93 -21.78
CA ALA A 586 -34.04 0.62 -22.02
C ALA A 586 -34.56 -0.45 -21.05
N ILE A 587 -33.76 -1.47 -20.70
CA ILE A 587 -34.11 -2.46 -19.66
C ILE A 587 -34.32 -1.76 -18.32
N VAL A 588 -33.35 -0.95 -17.89
CA VAL A 588 -33.42 -0.23 -16.60
C VAL A 588 -34.65 0.68 -16.57
N TYR A 589 -34.87 1.48 -17.62
CA TYR A 589 -36.03 2.36 -17.74
C TYR A 589 -37.35 1.59 -17.66
N ASN A 590 -37.51 0.51 -18.43
CA ASN A 590 -38.76 -0.27 -18.42
C ASN A 590 -38.95 -1.07 -17.12
N TRP A 591 -37.88 -1.43 -16.42
CA TRP A 591 -37.97 -2.02 -15.08
C TRP A 591 -38.50 -1.01 -14.06
N PHE A 592 -37.97 0.23 -14.04
CA PHE A 592 -38.47 1.32 -13.19
C PHE A 592 -39.93 1.68 -13.49
N GLN A 593 -40.33 1.67 -14.77
CA GLN A 593 -41.72 1.92 -15.17
C GLN A 593 -42.66 0.74 -14.87
N GLY A 594 -42.16 -0.35 -14.26
CA GLY A 594 -42.97 -1.52 -13.99
C GLY A 594 -43.48 -2.20 -15.27
N ARG A 595 -42.73 -2.17 -16.36
CA ARG A 595 -43.09 -2.81 -17.66
C ARG A 595 -42.39 -4.16 -17.90
N LEU A 596 -41.38 -4.51 -17.09
CA LEU A 596 -40.64 -5.78 -17.18
C LEU A 596 -40.76 -6.64 -15.91
N ARG A 597 -40.47 -7.94 -16.04
CA ARG A 597 -40.25 -8.88 -14.93
C ARG A 597 -38.88 -9.55 -15.09
N ILE A 598 -37.92 -9.17 -14.23
CA ILE A 598 -36.53 -9.66 -14.22
C ILE A 598 -36.38 -10.80 -13.19
N VAL A 599 -37.25 -11.80 -13.21
CA VAL A 599 -37.08 -13.10 -12.54
C VAL A 599 -37.90 -14.12 -13.31
#